data_AF-A0A954R928-F1
#
_entry.id   AF-A0A954R928-F1
#
_cell.length_a   1.000
_cell.length_b   1.000
_cell.length_c   1.000
_cell.angle_alpha   90.00
_cell.angle_beta   90.00
_cell.angle_gamma   90.00
#
_symmetry.space_group_name_H-M   'P 1'
#
loop_
_entity.id
_entity.type
_entity.pdbx_description
1 polymer ?
#
loop_
_entity_poly.entity_id
_entity_poly.type
_entity_poly.pdbx_seq_one_letter_code
_entity_poly.pdbx_strand_id
1 'polypeptide(L)'
;MFAVDVVVYAEDAKPADQTEKITYDDHVRPILREHCFSCHNQNQAKGGLAVDTFGKLMEGGSSGEVVFDGDLESSRLWALVSHAEEPYMPPNQDRIADAKLEVLRKWIEGGLLENQGSKVSKKKRTNLAMAAPSGGAKPEGPAAMPEGVWKQPVVYTERPGAVTAIASSPWAPLVALAGQKQISLYHSETNELLGVMPFPEGIPYVLKFSRNGELLLAAGGRGGHSGYAALYDVRTGQRLVRVGDELDAVLAADVNDTHTMIAIGGPLRIVRVYSTETGELLHEIKKHTDWIYTVEFSPDGVLLATGDRANGLFVWEAETAREYLDLRGHTDAVCDVSWRPDSNVLASASKDGSVKLWEMVEGKQIKSWGAHGGGANSVAYTQDGRIVTAGEDKTVKTWDGNGAAQRTFGGFAEPAMKAVFSHDGKRVIGGDWLGQVRVWQSEDGAELGGLAANPPTLKMHAESTAAAATAAVAAAEKARADLAAAENVAKQKQAAVEAATAKLTAANTAAQQAEAERVAADAKAKQTAETLVK
;
A
#
# COMPACT_ATOMS: atom_id res chain seq x y z
N MET A 1 -34.38 5.21 -35.41
CA MET A 1 -34.28 3.79 -35.79
C MET A 1 -32.80 3.47 -35.99
N PHE A 2 -32.07 3.33 -34.90
CA PHE A 2 -30.70 2.79 -34.86
C PHE A 2 -30.60 2.09 -33.50
N ALA A 3 -30.44 0.76 -33.57
CA ALA A 3 -30.45 -0.11 -32.41
C ALA A 3 -29.13 0.03 -31.66
N VAL A 4 -29.23 0.14 -30.33
CA VAL A 4 -28.10 0.08 -29.41
C VAL A 4 -27.88 -1.40 -29.15
N ASP A 5 -26.77 -1.95 -29.66
CA ASP A 5 -26.33 -3.28 -29.29
C ASP A 5 -25.82 -3.24 -27.84
N VAL A 6 -26.72 -3.64 -26.94
CA VAL A 6 -26.39 -3.98 -25.56
C VAL A 6 -25.60 -5.28 -25.63
N VAL A 7 -24.28 -5.21 -25.44
CA VAL A 7 -23.49 -6.39 -25.13
C VAL A 7 -23.81 -6.79 -23.70
N VAL A 8 -24.86 -7.57 -23.56
CA VAL A 8 -25.16 -8.34 -22.35
C VAL A 8 -24.04 -9.38 -22.24
N TYR A 9 -23.24 -9.30 -21.19
CA TYR A 9 -22.34 -10.41 -20.83
C TYR A 9 -23.19 -11.68 -20.77
N ALA A 10 -22.81 -12.67 -21.57
CA ALA A 10 -23.40 -14.00 -21.48
C ALA A 10 -23.30 -14.43 -20.01
N GLU A 11 -24.45 -14.55 -19.35
CA GLU A 11 -24.56 -15.41 -18.18
C GLU A 11 -24.04 -16.77 -18.64
N ASP A 12 -22.91 -17.19 -18.09
CA ASP A 12 -22.38 -18.52 -18.30
C ASP A 12 -23.53 -19.51 -18.13
N ALA A 13 -23.84 -20.21 -19.23
CA ALA A 13 -24.85 -21.24 -19.24
C ALA A 13 -24.49 -22.25 -18.14
N LYS A 14 -25.24 -22.18 -17.04
CA LYS A 14 -25.14 -23.07 -15.89
C LYS A 14 -25.18 -24.51 -16.42
N PRO A 15 -24.11 -25.32 -16.28
CA PRO A 15 -24.20 -26.72 -16.64
C PRO A 15 -25.25 -27.35 -15.72
N ALA A 16 -26.14 -28.11 -16.34
CA ALA A 16 -27.21 -28.82 -15.66
C ALA A 16 -26.65 -29.72 -14.55
N ASP A 17 -27.23 -29.57 -13.37
CA ASP A 17 -27.29 -30.54 -12.26
C ASP A 17 -25.98 -31.27 -11.92
N GLN A 18 -25.01 -30.53 -11.38
CA GLN A 18 -24.08 -31.10 -10.40
C GLN A 18 -24.59 -30.63 -9.04
N THR A 19 -25.14 -31.53 -8.22
CA THR A 19 -25.31 -31.31 -6.78
C THR A 19 -23.99 -30.77 -6.25
N GLU A 20 -23.97 -29.51 -5.82
CA GLU A 20 -22.79 -28.84 -5.28
C GLU A 20 -22.21 -29.71 -4.15
N LYS A 21 -21.02 -30.26 -4.37
CA LYS A 21 -20.38 -31.13 -3.38
C LYS A 21 -19.96 -30.26 -2.21
N ILE A 22 -20.50 -30.58 -1.04
CA ILE A 22 -20.12 -29.91 0.20
C ILE A 22 -18.78 -30.47 0.63
N THR A 23 -17.81 -29.58 0.81
CA THR A 23 -16.40 -29.88 1.09
C THR A 23 -15.99 -29.24 2.41
N TYR A 24 -14.95 -29.82 3.02
CA TYR A 24 -14.37 -29.26 4.22
C TYR A 24 -13.85 -27.85 3.98
N ASP A 25 -13.00 -27.68 2.96
CA ASP A 25 -12.28 -26.41 2.71
C ASP A 25 -13.21 -25.24 2.41
N ASP A 26 -14.24 -25.45 1.57
CA ASP A 26 -15.08 -24.36 1.07
C ASP A 26 -16.29 -24.09 1.97
N HIS A 27 -16.83 -25.12 2.65
CA HIS A 27 -18.14 -25.03 3.30
C HIS A 27 -18.11 -25.23 4.82
N VAL A 28 -17.42 -26.28 5.30
CA VAL A 28 -17.39 -26.61 6.74
C VAL A 28 -16.39 -25.77 7.50
N ARG A 29 -15.20 -25.59 6.94
CA ARG A 29 -14.10 -24.85 7.55
C ARG A 29 -14.47 -23.40 7.90
N PRO A 30 -15.22 -22.62 7.08
CA PRO A 30 -15.72 -21.31 7.49
C PRO A 30 -16.62 -21.34 8.72
N ILE A 31 -17.50 -22.36 8.85
CA ILE A 31 -18.40 -22.53 10.00
C ILE A 31 -17.57 -22.83 11.25
N LEU A 32 -16.63 -23.78 11.15
CA LEU A 32 -15.73 -24.12 12.26
C LEU A 32 -14.80 -22.96 12.63
N ARG A 33 -14.41 -22.11 11.67
CA ARG A 33 -13.63 -20.90 11.95
C ARG A 33 -14.37 -19.93 12.84
N GLU A 34 -15.64 -19.68 12.53
CA GLU A 34 -16.47 -18.74 13.27
C GLU A 34 -16.73 -19.21 14.71
N HIS A 35 -16.85 -20.51 14.92
CA HIS A 35 -17.40 -21.08 16.15
C HIS A 35 -16.41 -21.89 16.99
N CYS A 36 -15.35 -22.45 16.39
CA CYS A 36 -14.49 -23.46 17.02
C CYS A 36 -13.00 -23.06 17.09
N PHE A 37 -12.49 -22.28 16.12
CA PHE A 37 -11.04 -22.03 15.99
C PHE A 37 -10.46 -21.26 17.17
N SER A 38 -11.26 -20.54 17.96
CA SER A 38 -10.78 -19.87 19.17
C SER A 38 -10.25 -20.84 20.25
N CYS A 39 -10.69 -22.10 20.23
CA CYS A 39 -10.36 -23.11 21.25
C CYS A 39 -9.84 -24.44 20.70
N HIS A 40 -10.05 -24.72 19.41
CA HIS A 40 -9.73 -25.98 18.75
C HIS A 40 -8.92 -25.75 17.47
N ASN A 41 -7.69 -25.28 17.62
CA ASN A 41 -6.77 -25.07 16.51
C ASN A 41 -5.38 -25.67 16.78
N GLN A 42 -4.50 -25.70 15.79
CA GLN A 42 -3.14 -26.29 15.91
C GLN A 42 -2.27 -25.66 17.02
N ASN A 43 -2.50 -24.40 17.38
CA ASN A 43 -1.77 -23.71 18.46
C ASN A 43 -2.46 -23.85 19.82
N GLN A 44 -3.76 -24.18 19.82
CA GLN A 44 -4.59 -24.29 21.02
C GLN A 44 -5.64 -25.39 20.81
N ALA A 45 -5.28 -26.61 21.19
CA ALA A 45 -6.14 -27.79 21.08
C ALA A 45 -6.78 -28.14 22.44
N LYS A 46 -7.77 -27.36 22.88
CA LYS A 46 -8.50 -27.70 24.12
C LYS A 46 -9.18 -29.06 23.95
N GLY A 47 -9.10 -29.91 24.97
CA GLY A 47 -9.58 -31.30 24.86
C GLY A 47 -8.80 -32.15 23.86
N GLY A 48 -7.59 -31.72 23.47
CA GLY A 48 -6.73 -32.45 22.53
C GLY A 48 -7.23 -32.44 21.08
N LEU A 49 -8.25 -31.67 20.75
CA LEU A 49 -8.84 -31.61 19.41
C LEU A 49 -8.47 -30.30 18.70
N ALA A 50 -7.99 -30.42 17.47
CA ALA A 50 -7.78 -29.30 16.55
C ALA A 50 -8.64 -29.52 15.30
N VAL A 51 -9.46 -28.53 14.94
CA VAL A 51 -10.43 -28.63 13.84
C VAL A 51 -10.16 -27.60 12.74
N ASP A 52 -8.95 -27.04 12.69
CA ASP A 52 -8.56 -25.99 11.75
C ASP A 52 -8.07 -26.51 10.40
N THR A 53 -7.72 -27.79 10.33
CA THR A 53 -7.38 -28.53 9.11
C THR A 53 -8.13 -29.85 9.06
N PHE A 54 -8.45 -30.34 7.85
CA PHE A 54 -9.16 -31.59 7.66
C PHE A 54 -8.41 -32.77 8.31
N GLY A 55 -7.11 -32.88 8.05
CA GLY A 55 -6.28 -33.93 8.65
C GLY A 55 -6.34 -33.97 10.18
N LYS A 56 -6.26 -32.82 10.85
CA LYS A 56 -6.36 -32.75 12.32
C LYS A 56 -7.75 -33.05 12.85
N LEU A 57 -8.80 -32.64 12.14
CA LEU A 57 -10.17 -33.02 12.49
C LEU A 57 -10.37 -34.53 12.41
N MET A 58 -9.82 -35.17 11.37
CA MET A 58 -9.90 -36.63 11.18
C MET A 58 -9.00 -37.42 12.13
N GLU A 59 -7.86 -36.87 12.57
CA GLU A 59 -7.03 -37.48 13.64
C GLU A 59 -7.81 -37.60 14.97
N GLY A 60 -8.80 -36.74 15.21
CA GLY A 60 -9.61 -36.75 16.41
C GLY A 60 -8.96 -36.05 17.61
N GLY A 61 -9.64 -36.11 18.75
CA GLY A 61 -9.20 -35.52 20.01
C GLY A 61 -8.60 -36.54 20.99
N SER A 62 -8.38 -36.14 22.24
CA SER A 62 -7.91 -37.07 23.29
C SER A 62 -8.92 -38.18 23.61
N SER A 63 -10.19 -38.00 23.21
CA SER A 63 -11.27 -38.98 23.33
C SER A 63 -11.47 -39.84 22.07
N GLY A 64 -10.58 -39.75 21.08
CA GLY A 64 -10.68 -40.44 19.80
C GLY A 64 -11.33 -39.62 18.68
N GLU A 65 -11.73 -40.29 17.62
CA GLU A 65 -12.39 -39.70 16.45
C GLU A 65 -13.65 -38.93 16.85
N VAL A 66 -13.86 -37.77 16.22
CA VAL A 66 -14.97 -36.85 16.55
C VAL A 66 -16.01 -36.74 15.44
N VAL A 67 -15.70 -37.24 14.24
CA VAL A 67 -16.60 -37.27 13.08
C VAL A 67 -16.44 -38.62 12.40
N PHE A 68 -17.56 -39.24 12.05
CA PHE A 68 -17.62 -40.53 11.38
C PHE A 68 -18.28 -40.38 10.01
N ASP A 69 -17.69 -41.03 9.01
CA ASP A 69 -18.17 -40.97 7.63
C ASP A 69 -19.56 -41.59 7.50
N GLY A 70 -20.54 -40.81 7.02
CA GLY A 70 -21.91 -41.27 6.80
C GLY A 70 -22.73 -41.49 8.08
N ASP A 71 -22.14 -41.31 9.27
CA ASP A 71 -22.80 -41.56 10.55
C ASP A 71 -22.88 -40.28 11.39
N LEU A 72 -24.04 -39.64 11.29
CA LEU A 72 -24.34 -38.40 11.98
C LEU A 72 -24.52 -38.59 13.50
N GLU A 73 -25.11 -39.71 13.91
CA GLU A 73 -25.45 -39.98 15.32
C GLU A 73 -24.19 -40.33 16.14
N SER A 74 -23.24 -41.06 15.53
CA SER A 74 -21.96 -41.34 16.17
C SER A 74 -21.00 -40.15 16.12
N SER A 75 -21.22 -39.18 15.23
CA SER A 75 -20.38 -37.99 15.09
C SER A 75 -20.55 -37.03 16.26
N ARG A 76 -19.66 -37.14 17.25
CA ARG A 76 -19.69 -36.27 18.44
C ARG A 76 -19.62 -34.78 18.09
N LEU A 77 -18.91 -34.39 17.03
CA LEU A 77 -18.92 -33.01 16.54
C LEU A 77 -20.35 -32.52 16.30
N TRP A 78 -21.19 -33.33 15.64
CA TRP A 78 -22.59 -33.01 15.37
C TRP A 78 -23.41 -32.90 16.65
N ALA A 79 -23.28 -33.87 17.56
CA ALA A 79 -24.03 -33.90 18.81
C ALA A 79 -23.79 -32.64 19.66
N LEU A 80 -22.53 -32.18 19.73
CA LEU A 80 -22.18 -30.99 20.53
C LEU A 80 -22.63 -29.68 19.86
N VAL A 81 -22.49 -29.53 18.53
CA VAL A 81 -22.87 -28.30 17.81
C VAL A 81 -24.37 -28.13 17.59
N SER A 82 -25.11 -29.24 17.55
CA SER A 82 -26.57 -29.25 17.50
C SER A 82 -27.21 -29.09 18.88
N HIS A 83 -26.40 -29.02 19.95
CA HIS A 83 -26.81 -29.03 21.36
C HIS A 83 -27.64 -30.27 21.75
N ALA A 84 -27.35 -31.42 21.13
CA ALA A 84 -27.96 -32.70 21.48
C ALA A 84 -27.27 -33.39 22.69
N GLU A 85 -25.99 -33.06 22.93
CA GLU A 85 -25.18 -33.61 24.04
C GLU A 85 -24.41 -32.47 24.75
N GLU A 86 -24.25 -32.59 26.08
CA GLU A 86 -23.40 -31.69 26.87
C GLU A 86 -21.93 -32.16 26.92
N PRO A 87 -20.94 -31.23 26.88
CA PRO A 87 -21.09 -29.78 26.94
C PRO A 87 -21.49 -29.16 25.59
N TYR A 88 -22.40 -28.20 25.61
CA TYR A 88 -22.80 -27.47 24.40
C TYR A 88 -21.63 -26.70 23.79
N MET A 89 -21.52 -26.78 22.46
CA MET A 89 -20.53 -26.07 21.67
C MET A 89 -21.25 -25.23 20.61
N PRO A 90 -20.91 -23.93 20.46
CA PRO A 90 -19.83 -23.21 21.12
C PRO A 90 -20.17 -22.80 22.57
N PRO A 91 -19.19 -22.74 23.47
CA PRO A 91 -19.44 -22.42 24.88
C PRO A 91 -19.94 -20.97 25.03
N ASN A 92 -20.98 -20.78 25.83
CA ASN A 92 -21.63 -19.47 26.06
C ASN A 92 -22.16 -18.80 24.79
N GLN A 93 -22.49 -19.58 23.76
CA GLN A 93 -23.19 -19.10 22.56
C GLN A 93 -24.48 -19.88 22.36
N ASP A 94 -25.41 -19.26 21.63
CA ASP A 94 -26.59 -19.95 21.15
C ASP A 94 -26.23 -21.05 20.15
N ARG A 95 -27.12 -22.03 20.01
CA ARG A 95 -27.02 -23.12 19.03
C ARG A 95 -26.77 -22.54 17.63
N ILE A 96 -25.83 -23.14 16.90
CA ILE A 96 -25.50 -22.71 15.53
C ILE A 96 -26.78 -22.72 14.67
N ALA A 97 -26.93 -21.70 13.82
CA ALA A 97 -28.11 -21.56 12.96
C ALA A 97 -28.36 -22.80 12.09
N ASP A 98 -29.63 -23.21 11.95
CA ASP A 98 -30.01 -24.45 11.26
C ASP A 98 -29.47 -24.55 9.84
N ALA A 99 -29.33 -23.42 9.12
CA ALA A 99 -28.76 -23.40 7.77
C ALA A 99 -27.28 -23.86 7.74
N LYS A 100 -26.49 -23.53 8.77
CA LYS A 100 -25.08 -23.96 8.89
C LYS A 100 -24.98 -25.39 9.40
N LEU A 101 -25.88 -25.79 10.31
CA LEU A 101 -25.99 -27.19 10.73
C LEU A 101 -26.34 -28.09 9.54
N GLU A 102 -27.24 -27.67 8.66
CA GLU A 102 -27.58 -28.44 7.46
C GLU A 102 -26.39 -28.66 6.53
N VAL A 103 -25.46 -27.70 6.45
CA VAL A 103 -24.20 -27.87 5.71
C VAL A 103 -23.31 -28.92 6.38
N LEU A 104 -23.15 -28.87 7.71
CA LEU A 104 -22.38 -29.87 8.46
C LEU A 104 -23.00 -31.27 8.31
N ARG A 105 -24.33 -31.38 8.42
CA ARG A 105 -25.07 -32.64 8.25
C ARG A 105 -24.81 -33.27 6.90
N LYS A 106 -25.02 -32.51 5.82
CA LYS A 106 -24.80 -32.99 4.44
C LYS A 106 -23.34 -33.32 4.16
N TRP A 107 -22.39 -32.66 4.82
CA TRP A 107 -20.97 -33.00 4.69
C TRP A 107 -20.62 -34.32 5.37
N ILE A 108 -21.14 -34.55 6.58
CA ILE A 108 -20.96 -35.81 7.32
C ILE A 108 -21.62 -36.98 6.59
N GLU A 109 -22.89 -36.81 6.20
CA GLU A 109 -23.63 -37.79 5.40
C GLU A 109 -23.04 -37.99 3.99
N GLY A 110 -22.33 -36.97 3.48
CA GLY A 110 -21.83 -36.88 2.11
C GLY A 110 -20.42 -37.39 1.88
N GLY A 111 -19.79 -38.07 2.85
CA GLY A 111 -18.49 -38.70 2.62
C GLY A 111 -17.27 -37.99 3.23
N LEU A 112 -17.46 -36.99 4.11
CA LEU A 112 -16.38 -36.18 4.69
C LEU A 112 -15.36 -35.66 3.65
N LEU A 113 -15.88 -35.13 2.54
CA LEU A 113 -15.04 -34.67 1.43
C LEU A 113 -14.15 -33.51 1.88
N GLU A 114 -12.83 -33.64 1.73
CA GLU A 114 -11.88 -32.56 2.03
C GLU A 114 -12.02 -31.41 1.01
N ASN A 115 -11.99 -31.73 -0.28
CA ASN A 115 -12.04 -30.79 -1.38
C ASN A 115 -12.82 -31.36 -2.58
N GLN A 116 -13.02 -30.54 -3.63
CA GLN A 116 -13.81 -30.91 -4.82
C GLN A 116 -13.24 -32.12 -5.61
N GLY A 117 -11.99 -32.51 -5.35
CA GLY A 117 -11.23 -33.50 -6.13
C GLY A 117 -10.84 -34.78 -5.40
N SER A 118 -11.44 -35.13 -4.26
CA SER A 118 -10.98 -36.21 -3.38
C SER A 118 -11.00 -37.64 -3.98
N LYS A 119 -9.95 -37.98 -4.75
CA LYS A 119 -9.03 -39.11 -4.54
C LYS A 119 -7.61 -38.57 -4.76
N VAL A 120 -7.00 -38.08 -3.68
CA VAL A 120 -5.62 -37.56 -3.58
C VAL A 120 -5.19 -36.69 -4.77
N SER A 121 -5.63 -35.44 -4.80
CA SER A 121 -5.01 -34.45 -5.68
C SER A 121 -3.70 -33.98 -5.05
N LYS A 122 -2.57 -34.24 -5.71
CA LYS A 122 -1.31 -33.52 -5.43
C LYS A 122 -1.62 -32.02 -5.49
N LYS A 123 -1.24 -31.29 -4.44
CA LYS A 123 -1.40 -29.83 -4.33
C LYS A 123 -0.95 -29.19 -5.64
N LYS A 124 -1.77 -28.28 -6.18
CA LYS A 124 -1.37 -27.47 -7.35
C LYS A 124 -0.06 -26.77 -7.00
N ARG A 125 1.03 -27.15 -7.67
CA ARG A 125 2.23 -26.31 -7.72
C ARG A 125 1.81 -25.00 -8.36
N THR A 126 2.09 -23.87 -7.72
CA THR A 126 2.01 -22.59 -8.43
C THR A 126 3.03 -22.68 -9.56
N ASN A 127 2.54 -22.54 -10.80
CA ASN A 127 3.39 -22.62 -11.98
C ASN A 127 4.14 -21.30 -12.11
N LEU A 128 5.07 -21.06 -11.18
CA LEU A 128 5.89 -19.88 -11.11
C LEU A 128 7.28 -20.28 -11.56
N ALA A 129 7.61 -19.99 -12.82
CA ALA A 129 9.00 -19.93 -13.23
C ALA A 129 9.59 -18.67 -12.58
N MET A 130 9.92 -18.76 -11.29
CA MET A 130 10.62 -17.69 -10.58
C MET A 130 11.96 -17.51 -11.30
N ALA A 131 12.14 -16.31 -11.86
CA ALA A 131 13.38 -15.94 -12.50
C ALA A 131 14.55 -16.15 -11.53
N ALA A 132 15.72 -16.48 -12.09
CA ALA A 132 16.94 -16.72 -11.36
C ALA A 132 17.20 -15.63 -10.29
N PRO A 133 17.86 -15.96 -9.17
CA PRO A 133 18.15 -15.01 -8.10
C PRO A 133 18.87 -13.79 -8.67
N SER A 134 18.13 -12.68 -8.85
CA SER A 134 18.72 -11.39 -9.14
C SER A 134 19.15 -10.83 -7.80
N GLY A 135 20.34 -11.22 -7.33
CA GLY A 135 20.86 -10.74 -6.05
C GLY A 135 20.85 -9.21 -6.05
N GLY A 136 19.99 -8.59 -5.24
CA GLY A 136 19.91 -7.15 -4.92
C GLY A 136 19.92 -6.12 -6.07
N ALA A 137 20.09 -6.52 -7.32
CA ALA A 137 20.43 -5.66 -8.42
C ALA A 137 19.18 -5.15 -9.13
N LYS A 138 19.30 -3.97 -9.73
CA LYS A 138 18.27 -3.41 -10.61
C LYS A 138 17.90 -4.44 -11.70
N PRO A 139 16.60 -4.70 -11.93
CA PRO A 139 16.15 -5.67 -12.93
C PRO A 139 16.73 -5.40 -14.32
N GLU A 140 16.97 -6.46 -15.08
CA GLU A 140 17.26 -6.37 -16.51
C GLU A 140 15.98 -6.01 -17.28
N GLY A 141 15.80 -4.72 -17.60
CA GLY A 141 14.66 -4.22 -18.36
C GLY A 141 14.04 -2.95 -17.77
N PRO A 142 12.93 -2.46 -18.34
CA PRO A 142 12.19 -1.35 -17.76
C PRO A 142 11.63 -1.76 -16.40
N ALA A 143 11.74 -0.87 -15.41
CA ALA A 143 11.22 -1.13 -14.07
C ALA A 143 9.72 -1.49 -14.13
N ALA A 144 9.28 -2.39 -13.25
CA ALA A 144 7.89 -2.83 -13.26
C ALA A 144 6.94 -1.68 -12.89
N MET A 145 5.96 -1.46 -13.76
CA MET A 145 4.92 -0.44 -13.60
C MET A 145 3.57 -1.06 -13.93
N PRO A 146 2.48 -0.67 -13.23
CA PRO A 146 1.14 -1.15 -13.52
C PRO A 146 0.67 -0.78 -14.92
N GLU A 147 0.21 -1.76 -15.68
CA GLU A 147 -0.30 -1.61 -17.04
C GLU A 147 -1.74 -2.09 -17.11
N GLY A 148 -2.68 -1.17 -17.32
CA GLY A 148 -4.11 -1.51 -17.43
C GLY A 148 -4.76 -1.99 -16.14
N VAL A 149 -4.14 -1.76 -14.98
CA VAL A 149 -4.71 -2.13 -13.68
C VAL A 149 -5.97 -1.29 -13.40
N TRP A 150 -6.99 -1.97 -12.88
CA TRP A 150 -8.28 -1.37 -12.55
C TRP A 150 -8.14 -0.18 -11.59
N LYS A 151 -8.70 0.98 -11.94
CA LYS A 151 -8.54 2.21 -11.13
C LYS A 151 -9.68 2.47 -10.13
N GLN A 152 -10.72 1.64 -10.06
CA GLN A 152 -11.79 1.89 -9.09
C GLN A 152 -11.48 1.29 -7.72
N PRO A 153 -11.84 1.97 -6.63
CA PRO A 153 -11.83 1.35 -5.32
C PRO A 153 -12.74 0.12 -5.30
N VAL A 154 -12.28 -0.94 -4.64
CA VAL A 154 -13.07 -2.14 -4.34
C VAL A 154 -14.12 -1.80 -3.28
N VAL A 155 -13.72 -1.00 -2.29
CA VAL A 155 -14.58 -0.47 -1.24
C VAL A 155 -14.30 1.01 -1.08
N TYR A 156 -15.36 1.81 -1.05
CA TYR A 156 -15.29 3.23 -0.72
C TYR A 156 -15.98 3.50 0.61
N THR A 157 -15.26 4.15 1.52
CA THR A 157 -15.79 4.70 2.77
C THR A 157 -15.66 6.22 2.77
N GLU A 158 -16.65 6.93 3.32
CA GLU A 158 -16.59 8.39 3.42
C GLU A 158 -15.41 8.87 4.28
N ARG A 159 -15.06 8.10 5.30
CA ARG A 159 -13.89 8.35 6.14
C ARG A 159 -12.78 7.38 5.80
N PRO A 160 -11.57 7.85 5.46
CA PRO A 160 -10.43 6.97 5.29
C PRO A 160 -10.04 6.33 6.63
N GLY A 161 -9.53 5.10 6.58
CA GLY A 161 -8.93 4.43 7.73
C GLY A 161 -7.45 4.78 7.87
N ALA A 162 -6.83 4.35 8.98
CA ALA A 162 -5.41 4.53 9.23
C ALA A 162 -4.54 4.02 8.07
N VAL A 163 -3.48 4.76 7.75
CA VAL A 163 -2.49 4.31 6.77
C VAL A 163 -1.56 3.30 7.43
N THR A 164 -1.97 2.04 7.41
CA THR A 164 -1.27 0.93 8.06
C THR A 164 0.04 0.55 7.38
N ALA A 165 0.12 0.70 6.06
CA ALA A 165 1.32 0.43 5.28
C ALA A 165 1.45 1.36 4.07
N ILE A 166 2.71 1.73 3.80
CA ILE A 166 3.14 2.44 2.59
C ILE A 166 4.38 1.71 2.08
N ALA A 167 4.42 1.39 0.80
CA ALA A 167 5.60 0.86 0.14
C ALA A 167 5.95 1.70 -1.08
N SER A 168 7.24 1.87 -1.34
CA SER A 168 7.76 2.53 -2.53
C SER A 168 8.59 1.54 -3.31
N SER A 169 8.41 1.50 -4.63
CA SER A 169 9.19 0.61 -5.48
C SER A 169 10.67 1.02 -5.41
N PRO A 170 11.62 0.06 -5.32
CA PRO A 170 13.04 0.40 -5.29
C PRO A 170 13.55 1.01 -6.59
N TRP A 171 12.88 0.73 -7.72
CA TRP A 171 13.42 1.02 -9.06
C TRP A 171 12.48 1.83 -9.96
N ALA A 172 11.24 2.09 -9.52
CA ALA A 172 10.22 2.74 -10.33
C ALA A 172 9.51 3.85 -9.54
N PRO A 173 8.97 4.88 -10.21
CA PRO A 173 8.17 5.93 -9.59
C PRO A 173 6.79 5.42 -9.16
N LEU A 174 6.73 4.43 -8.27
CA LEU A 174 5.53 3.70 -7.87
C LEU A 174 5.44 3.61 -6.36
N VAL A 175 4.25 3.91 -5.82
CA VAL A 175 3.94 3.86 -4.39
C VAL A 175 2.66 3.06 -4.21
N ALA A 176 2.66 2.14 -3.24
CA ALA A 176 1.50 1.37 -2.84
C ALA A 176 1.03 1.83 -1.45
N LEU A 177 -0.28 2.02 -1.30
CA LEU A 177 -0.94 2.43 -0.06
C LEU A 177 -1.95 1.37 0.37
N ALA A 178 -1.89 0.98 1.64
CA ALA A 178 -2.87 0.07 2.20
C ALA A 178 -4.19 0.79 2.44
N GLY A 179 -5.27 0.26 1.85
CA GLY A 179 -6.63 0.70 2.06
C GLY A 179 -7.49 -0.45 2.59
N GLN A 180 -8.73 -0.14 2.97
CA GLN A 180 -9.65 -1.18 3.42
C GLN A 180 -10.00 -2.11 2.26
N LYS A 181 -9.61 -3.40 2.38
CA LYS A 181 -9.81 -4.45 1.39
C LYS A 181 -9.17 -4.19 0.02
N GLN A 182 -8.20 -3.27 -0.05
CA GLN A 182 -7.59 -2.88 -1.31
C GLN A 182 -6.21 -2.27 -1.10
N ILE A 183 -5.46 -2.17 -2.21
CA ILE A 183 -4.15 -1.55 -2.27
C ILE A 183 -4.20 -0.53 -3.40
N SER A 184 -3.96 0.74 -3.08
CA SER A 184 -4.00 1.82 -4.07
C SER A 184 -2.59 2.13 -4.56
N LEU A 185 -2.39 2.11 -5.88
CA LEU A 185 -1.11 2.32 -6.55
C LEU A 185 -1.05 3.72 -7.16
N TYR A 186 0.02 4.46 -6.85
CA TYR A 186 0.22 5.84 -7.31
C TYR A 186 1.57 6.02 -7.98
N HIS A 187 1.61 6.90 -8.97
CA HIS A 187 2.86 7.38 -9.54
C HIS A 187 3.51 8.38 -8.56
N SER A 188 4.71 8.09 -8.06
CA SER A 188 5.32 8.88 -6.98
C SER A 188 5.65 10.33 -7.39
N GLU A 189 5.80 10.59 -8.70
CA GLU A 189 6.17 11.91 -9.20
C GLU A 189 4.98 12.79 -9.57
N THR A 190 3.91 12.20 -10.09
CA THR A 190 2.74 12.92 -10.61
C THR A 190 1.56 12.83 -9.66
N ASN A 191 1.63 11.97 -8.64
CA ASN A 191 0.55 11.62 -7.72
C ASN A 191 -0.68 11.04 -8.43
N GLU A 192 -0.54 10.55 -9.67
CA GLU A 192 -1.62 9.94 -10.42
C GLU A 192 -1.94 8.55 -9.89
N LEU A 193 -3.23 8.22 -9.74
CA LEU A 193 -3.67 6.86 -9.46
C LEU A 193 -3.43 5.96 -10.68
N LEU A 194 -2.56 4.96 -10.50
CA LEU A 194 -2.20 3.98 -11.51
C LEU A 194 -3.12 2.76 -11.49
N GLY A 195 -3.62 2.37 -10.31
CA GLY A 195 -4.48 1.21 -10.17
C GLY A 195 -4.86 0.92 -8.72
N VAL A 196 -5.78 -0.02 -8.54
CA VAL A 196 -6.26 -0.53 -7.26
C VAL A 196 -6.27 -2.05 -7.34
N MET A 197 -5.54 -2.71 -6.45
CA MET A 197 -5.52 -4.17 -6.33
C MET A 197 -6.42 -4.62 -5.17
N PRO A 198 -7.31 -5.59 -5.39
CA PRO A 198 -8.14 -6.13 -4.31
C PRO A 198 -7.33 -6.89 -3.25
N PHE A 199 -7.67 -6.69 -1.99
CA PHE A 199 -7.18 -7.48 -0.84
C PHE A 199 -8.39 -7.91 0.02
N PRO A 200 -9.26 -8.83 -0.47
CA PRO A 200 -10.56 -9.12 0.15
C PRO A 200 -10.50 -9.60 1.61
N GLU A 201 -9.33 -10.08 2.03
CA GLU A 201 -9.06 -10.61 3.36
C GLU A 201 -9.27 -9.59 4.48
N GLY A 202 -9.11 -8.28 4.21
CA GLY A 202 -9.31 -7.25 5.23
C GLY A 202 -8.43 -6.03 5.01
N ILE A 203 -7.76 -5.58 6.07
CA ILE A 203 -6.84 -4.43 5.98
C ILE A 203 -5.42 -4.99 5.77
N PRO A 204 -4.68 -4.57 4.73
CA PRO A 204 -3.26 -4.84 4.63
C PRO A 204 -2.52 -4.06 5.75
N TYR A 205 -1.81 -4.75 6.63
CA TYR A 205 -0.93 -4.12 7.62
C TYR A 205 0.50 -4.00 7.14
N VAL A 206 0.86 -4.74 6.10
CA VAL A 206 2.20 -4.78 5.53
C VAL A 206 2.09 -4.66 4.01
N LEU A 207 2.90 -3.77 3.45
CA LEU A 207 3.17 -3.68 2.02
C LEU A 207 4.67 -3.62 1.85
N LYS A 208 5.23 -4.46 0.98
CA LYS A 208 6.65 -4.42 0.61
C LYS A 208 6.81 -4.82 -0.85
N PHE A 209 7.51 -4.00 -1.61
CA PHE A 209 7.96 -4.41 -2.93
C PHE A 209 9.10 -5.42 -2.77
N SER A 210 9.15 -6.42 -3.65
CA SER A 210 10.33 -7.26 -3.76
C SER A 210 11.57 -6.42 -4.06
N ARG A 211 12.76 -6.97 -3.77
CA ARG A 211 14.02 -6.27 -4.00
C ARG A 211 14.20 -5.88 -5.47
N ASN A 212 13.72 -6.70 -6.40
CA ASN A 212 13.71 -6.39 -7.84
C ASN A 212 12.51 -5.52 -8.27
N GLY A 213 11.55 -5.24 -7.39
CA GLY A 213 10.39 -4.38 -7.65
C GLY A 213 9.32 -4.96 -8.57
N GLU A 214 9.45 -6.22 -9.01
CA GLU A 214 8.47 -6.89 -9.89
C GLU A 214 7.24 -7.39 -9.14
N LEU A 215 7.39 -7.67 -7.84
CA LEU A 215 6.33 -8.18 -6.99
C LEU A 215 6.01 -7.18 -5.89
N LEU A 216 4.74 -7.17 -5.48
CA LEU A 216 4.29 -6.51 -4.26
C LEU A 216 3.75 -7.56 -3.29
N LEU A 217 4.40 -7.68 -2.13
CA LEU A 217 3.87 -8.39 -0.99
C LEU A 217 2.84 -7.52 -0.28
N ALA A 218 1.67 -8.08 -0.01
CA ALA A 218 0.70 -7.52 0.91
C ALA A 218 0.31 -8.57 1.95
N ALA A 219 0.39 -8.19 3.22
CA ALA A 219 -0.04 -9.06 4.31
C ALA A 219 -0.94 -8.31 5.28
N GLY A 220 -1.92 -9.01 5.83
CA GLY A 220 -2.92 -8.42 6.70
C GLY A 220 -4.12 -9.32 6.87
N GLY A 221 -5.26 -8.73 7.21
CA GLY A 221 -6.50 -9.48 7.38
C GLY A 221 -7.46 -8.82 8.37
N ARG A 222 -8.10 -9.66 9.20
CA ARG A 222 -9.05 -9.26 10.24
C ARG A 222 -8.57 -9.78 11.59
N GLY A 223 -8.42 -8.86 12.54
CA GLY A 223 -8.01 -9.17 13.89
C GLY A 223 -8.89 -10.25 14.53
N GLY A 224 -8.27 -11.24 15.16
CA GLY A 224 -8.92 -12.38 15.82
C GLY A 224 -9.73 -13.30 14.90
N HIS A 225 -9.56 -13.21 13.57
CA HIS A 225 -10.33 -14.02 12.63
C HIS A 225 -9.49 -14.65 11.52
N SER A 226 -8.70 -13.84 10.80
CA SER A 226 -7.96 -14.33 9.64
C SER A 226 -6.80 -13.44 9.26
N GLY A 227 -5.66 -14.03 8.89
CA GLY A 227 -4.51 -13.32 8.35
C GLY A 227 -3.81 -14.08 7.25
N TYR A 228 -3.38 -13.34 6.23
CA TYR A 228 -2.77 -13.90 5.03
C TYR A 228 -1.65 -12.99 4.52
N ALA A 229 -0.71 -13.58 3.81
CA ALA A 229 0.23 -12.88 2.96
C ALA A 229 0.01 -13.27 1.50
N ALA A 230 0.05 -12.29 0.60
CA ALA A 230 -0.15 -12.48 -0.82
C ALA A 230 0.90 -11.72 -1.62
N LEU A 231 1.38 -12.34 -2.70
CA LEU A 231 2.24 -11.70 -3.70
C LEU A 231 1.41 -11.33 -4.92
N TYR A 232 1.59 -10.09 -5.37
CA TYR A 232 0.98 -9.54 -6.57
C TYR A 232 2.08 -9.28 -7.60
N ASP A 233 1.81 -9.62 -8.86
CA ASP A 233 2.60 -9.11 -9.98
C ASP A 233 2.31 -7.62 -10.16
N VAL A 234 3.34 -6.78 -10.15
CA VAL A 234 3.18 -5.32 -10.16
C VAL A 234 2.64 -4.81 -11.51
N ARG A 235 2.96 -5.48 -12.62
CA ARG A 235 2.56 -5.04 -13.96
C ARG A 235 1.08 -5.29 -14.21
N THR A 236 0.64 -6.49 -13.91
CA THR A 236 -0.72 -6.97 -14.17
C THR A 236 -1.68 -6.72 -13.01
N GLY A 237 -1.15 -6.55 -11.79
CA GLY A 237 -1.93 -6.52 -10.55
C GLY A 237 -2.51 -7.87 -10.16
N GLN A 238 -2.12 -8.97 -10.84
CA GLN A 238 -2.63 -10.30 -10.57
C GLN A 238 -2.00 -10.88 -9.30
N ARG A 239 -2.83 -11.47 -8.44
CA ARG A 239 -2.35 -12.24 -7.29
C ARG A 239 -1.76 -13.57 -7.74
N LEU A 240 -0.49 -13.80 -7.45
CA LEU A 240 0.28 -14.98 -7.83
C LEU A 240 0.29 -16.06 -6.75
N VAL A 241 0.57 -15.63 -5.52
CA VAL A 241 0.79 -16.51 -4.37
C VAL A 241 -0.06 -16.02 -3.21
N ARG A 242 -0.59 -16.95 -2.43
CA ARG A 242 -1.24 -16.69 -1.15
C ARG A 242 -0.77 -17.75 -0.17
N VAL A 243 -0.12 -17.32 0.89
CA VAL A 243 0.37 -18.18 1.97
C VAL A 243 -0.12 -17.68 3.32
N GLY A 244 0.07 -18.54 4.32
CA GLY A 244 -0.52 -18.35 5.62
C GLY A 244 -2.00 -18.69 5.64
N ASP A 245 -2.50 -18.81 6.85
CA ASP A 245 -3.92 -18.84 7.19
C ASP A 245 -4.03 -18.64 8.70
N GLU A 246 -3.51 -17.50 9.13
CA GLU A 246 -3.40 -17.17 10.54
C GLU A 246 -4.80 -16.93 11.11
N LEU A 247 -4.97 -17.26 12.39
CA LEU A 247 -6.23 -17.03 13.12
C LEU A 247 -6.39 -15.58 13.59
N ASP A 248 -5.45 -14.73 13.22
CA ASP A 248 -5.41 -13.32 13.51
C ASP A 248 -4.77 -12.59 12.33
N ALA A 249 -4.87 -11.26 12.28
CA ALA A 249 -4.25 -10.48 11.22
C ALA A 249 -2.72 -10.65 11.24
N VAL A 250 -2.13 -10.78 10.05
CA VAL A 250 -0.67 -10.73 9.89
C VAL A 250 -0.24 -9.27 10.05
N LEU A 251 0.62 -8.99 11.02
CA LEU A 251 1.11 -7.64 11.32
C LEU A 251 2.51 -7.40 10.77
N ALA A 252 3.24 -8.47 10.46
CA ALA A 252 4.60 -8.43 9.96
C ALA A 252 4.76 -9.47 8.85
N ALA A 253 5.36 -9.07 7.73
CA ALA A 253 5.68 -10.01 6.67
C ALA A 253 6.80 -9.49 5.77
N ASP A 254 7.53 -10.40 5.17
CA ASP A 254 8.47 -10.07 4.09
C ASP A 254 8.68 -11.25 3.14
N VAL A 255 9.16 -10.97 1.94
CA VAL A 255 9.55 -11.95 0.93
C VAL A 255 11.07 -11.87 0.74
N ASN A 256 11.74 -13.01 0.66
CA ASN A 256 13.20 -13.03 0.47
C ASN A 256 13.60 -12.54 -0.94
N ASP A 257 14.89 -12.28 -1.11
CA ASP A 257 15.53 -11.80 -2.34
C ASP A 257 15.25 -12.67 -3.57
N THR A 258 15.15 -13.99 -3.37
CA THR A 258 14.88 -14.97 -4.43
C THR A 258 13.39 -15.25 -4.66
N HIS A 259 12.51 -14.61 -3.87
CA HIS A 259 11.06 -14.83 -3.87
C HIS A 259 10.61 -16.26 -3.56
N THR A 260 11.47 -17.10 -3.00
CA THR A 260 11.19 -18.50 -2.68
C THR A 260 10.54 -18.68 -1.30
N MET A 261 10.69 -17.68 -0.41
CA MET A 261 10.22 -17.72 0.96
C MET A 261 9.45 -16.45 1.33
N ILE A 262 8.34 -16.63 2.06
CA ILE A 262 7.62 -15.56 2.74
C ILE A 262 7.63 -15.85 4.23
N ALA A 263 8.13 -14.90 5.02
CA ALA A 263 8.04 -14.93 6.47
C ALA A 263 6.86 -14.08 6.93
N ILE A 264 6.08 -14.56 7.89
CA ILE A 264 4.98 -13.82 8.51
C ILE A 264 5.05 -13.88 10.03
N GLY A 265 4.54 -12.83 10.68
CA GLY A 265 4.42 -12.71 12.12
C GLY A 265 3.18 -11.89 12.50
N GLY A 266 2.73 -12.05 13.74
CA GLY A 266 1.58 -11.33 14.25
C GLY A 266 1.25 -11.65 15.71
N PRO A 267 -0.03 -11.52 16.12
CA PRO A 267 -0.47 -11.65 17.50
C PRO A 267 -0.26 -13.03 18.12
N LEU A 268 -0.10 -14.08 17.31
CA LEU A 268 0.18 -15.44 17.80
C LEU A 268 1.61 -15.60 18.35
N ARG A 269 2.49 -14.61 18.15
CA ARG A 269 3.87 -14.59 18.68
C ARG A 269 4.78 -15.67 18.07
N ILE A 270 4.36 -16.20 16.92
CA ILE A 270 5.07 -17.21 16.17
C ILE A 270 5.45 -16.58 14.83
N VAL A 271 6.71 -16.73 14.43
CA VAL A 271 7.14 -16.42 13.05
C VAL A 271 7.01 -17.71 12.25
N ARG A 272 6.34 -17.64 11.10
CA ARG A 272 6.21 -18.76 10.17
C ARG A 272 6.83 -18.40 8.83
N VAL A 273 7.64 -19.29 8.30
CA VAL A 273 8.26 -19.15 6.98
C VAL A 273 7.64 -20.17 6.04
N TYR A 274 7.09 -19.72 4.91
CA TYR A 274 6.42 -20.55 3.92
C TYR A 274 7.19 -20.53 2.60
N SER A 275 7.16 -21.65 1.88
CA SER A 275 7.59 -21.70 0.48
C SER A 275 6.55 -21.02 -0.41
N THR A 276 6.99 -20.17 -1.34
CA THR A 276 6.10 -19.52 -2.32
C THR A 276 5.68 -20.45 -3.46
N GLU A 277 6.48 -21.49 -3.75
CA GLU A 277 6.21 -22.48 -4.81
C GLU A 277 5.18 -23.53 -4.37
N THR A 278 5.30 -24.03 -3.14
CA THR A 278 4.43 -25.09 -2.64
C THR A 278 3.35 -24.58 -1.70
N GLY A 279 3.51 -23.39 -1.14
CA GLY A 279 2.67 -22.86 -0.07
C GLY A 279 2.87 -23.57 1.28
N GLU A 280 3.87 -24.45 1.39
CA GLU A 280 4.10 -25.26 2.59
C GLU A 280 4.88 -24.49 3.65
N LEU A 281 4.57 -24.78 4.90
CA LEU A 281 5.31 -24.28 6.05
C LEU A 281 6.70 -24.93 6.07
N LEU A 282 7.74 -24.10 5.94
CA LEU A 282 9.15 -24.52 6.02
C LEU A 282 9.65 -24.48 7.47
N HIS A 283 9.38 -23.38 8.17
CA HIS A 283 9.88 -23.15 9.52
C HIS A 283 8.86 -22.49 10.43
N GLU A 284 8.95 -22.82 11.72
CA GLU A 284 8.15 -22.22 12.78
C GLU A 284 9.07 -21.80 13.95
N ILE A 285 9.07 -20.51 14.29
CA ILE A 285 9.94 -19.94 15.32
C ILE A 285 9.07 -19.49 16.50
N LYS A 286 9.27 -20.13 17.66
CA LYS A 286 8.50 -19.93 18.90
C LYS A 286 9.37 -19.32 20.01
N LYS A 287 9.94 -18.15 19.75
CA LYS A 287 10.79 -17.43 20.74
C LYS A 287 10.14 -16.15 21.29
N HIS A 288 9.41 -15.42 20.45
CA HIS A 288 8.79 -14.16 20.84
C HIS A 288 7.74 -14.36 21.94
N THR A 289 7.68 -13.41 22.88
CA THR A 289 6.80 -13.48 24.06
C THR A 289 5.54 -12.64 23.91
N ASP A 290 5.51 -11.76 22.92
CA ASP A 290 4.38 -10.86 22.60
C ASP A 290 4.28 -10.64 21.06
N TRP A 291 3.32 -9.83 20.62
CA TRP A 291 2.95 -9.64 19.23
C TRP A 291 4.16 -9.25 18.38
N ILE A 292 4.35 -9.94 17.26
CA ILE A 292 5.41 -9.63 16.31
C ILE A 292 4.92 -8.50 15.41
N TYR A 293 5.59 -7.35 15.46
CA TYR A 293 5.25 -6.17 14.67
C TYR A 293 6.08 -6.04 13.40
N THR A 294 7.23 -6.70 13.33
CA THR A 294 8.11 -6.55 12.17
C THR A 294 8.92 -7.81 11.89
N VAL A 295 9.09 -8.07 10.59
CA VAL A 295 9.81 -9.19 10.00
C VAL A 295 10.42 -8.64 8.70
N GLU A 296 11.72 -8.83 8.49
CA GLU A 296 12.40 -8.44 7.24
C GLU A 296 13.58 -9.35 6.93
N PHE A 297 13.64 -9.86 5.69
CA PHE A 297 14.82 -10.54 5.17
C PHE A 297 15.92 -9.54 4.83
N SER A 298 17.16 -9.89 5.14
CA SER A 298 18.31 -9.11 4.67
C SER A 298 18.33 -9.04 3.15
N PRO A 299 18.91 -7.97 2.56
CA PRO A 299 18.98 -7.80 1.11
C PRO A 299 19.67 -8.95 0.35
N ASP A 300 20.56 -9.69 1.02
CA ASP A 300 21.22 -10.89 0.50
C ASP A 300 20.45 -12.20 0.75
N GLY A 301 19.29 -12.14 1.42
CA GLY A 301 18.45 -13.28 1.74
C GLY A 301 18.98 -14.22 2.83
N VAL A 302 20.16 -13.96 3.39
CA VAL A 302 20.83 -14.88 4.33
C VAL A 302 20.22 -14.82 5.73
N LEU A 303 19.77 -13.63 6.15
CA LEU A 303 19.28 -13.38 7.49
C LEU A 303 17.82 -12.96 7.48
N LEU A 304 17.13 -13.22 8.59
CA LEU A 304 15.78 -12.78 8.87
C LEU A 304 15.79 -12.03 10.19
N ALA A 305 15.37 -10.77 10.21
CA ALA A 305 15.20 -9.99 11.44
C ALA A 305 13.73 -10.00 11.87
N THR A 306 13.46 -10.15 13.17
CA THR A 306 12.11 -10.18 13.73
C THR A 306 12.04 -9.38 15.03
N GLY A 307 10.98 -8.58 15.19
CA GLY A 307 10.79 -7.68 16.34
C GLY A 307 9.39 -7.80 16.95
N ASP A 308 9.31 -7.77 18.28
CA ASP A 308 8.05 -7.88 19.02
C ASP A 308 7.72 -6.70 19.93
N ARG A 309 6.48 -6.73 20.43
CA ARG A 309 5.92 -5.76 21.38
C ARG A 309 6.59 -5.77 22.75
N ALA A 310 7.21 -6.88 23.15
CA ALA A 310 7.88 -7.04 24.43
C ALA A 310 9.37 -6.67 24.38
N ASN A 311 9.81 -5.91 23.36
CA ASN A 311 11.17 -5.44 23.08
C ASN A 311 12.15 -6.49 22.53
N GLY A 312 11.69 -7.71 22.24
CA GLY A 312 12.50 -8.74 21.62
C GLY A 312 12.86 -8.38 20.18
N LEU A 313 14.16 -8.35 19.87
CA LEU A 313 14.70 -8.19 18.52
C LEU A 313 15.69 -9.31 18.26
N PHE A 314 15.34 -10.22 17.35
CA PHE A 314 16.14 -11.39 17.04
C PHE A 314 16.52 -11.43 15.56
N VAL A 315 17.67 -12.02 15.26
CA VAL A 315 18.10 -12.30 13.89
C VAL A 315 18.31 -13.80 13.77
N TRP A 316 17.88 -14.35 12.64
CA TRP A 316 17.87 -15.78 12.34
C TRP A 316 18.59 -16.03 11.02
N GLU A 317 19.19 -17.20 10.86
CA GLU A 317 19.54 -17.74 9.55
C GLU A 317 18.24 -18.02 8.78
N ALA A 318 18.04 -17.42 7.61
CA ALA A 318 16.79 -17.50 6.85
C ALA A 318 16.44 -18.93 6.42
N GLU A 319 17.43 -19.70 5.95
CA GLU A 319 17.27 -21.06 5.42
C GLU A 319 17.08 -22.15 6.49
N THR A 320 17.53 -21.90 7.72
CA THR A 320 17.51 -22.92 8.79
C THR A 320 16.63 -22.54 9.96
N ALA A 321 16.20 -21.27 10.03
CA ALA A 321 15.53 -20.64 11.15
C ALA A 321 16.29 -20.78 12.49
N ARG A 322 17.62 -20.99 12.43
CA ARG A 322 18.48 -20.99 13.62
C ARG A 322 18.71 -19.57 14.09
N GLU A 323 18.68 -19.39 15.40
CA GLU A 323 19.01 -18.12 16.01
C GLU A 323 20.45 -17.74 15.71
N TYR A 324 20.64 -16.54 15.17
CA TYR A 324 21.94 -15.96 14.89
C TYR A 324 22.30 -14.90 15.94
N LEU A 325 21.41 -13.93 16.22
CA LEU A 325 21.65 -12.85 17.20
C LEU A 325 20.42 -12.53 18.04
N ASP A 326 20.67 -12.08 19.28
CA ASP A 326 19.71 -11.49 20.21
C ASP A 326 20.12 -10.03 20.48
N LEU A 327 19.45 -9.10 19.80
CA LEU A 327 19.81 -7.68 19.76
C LEU A 327 19.15 -6.92 20.91
N ARG A 328 19.73 -7.04 22.10
CA ARG A 328 19.19 -6.41 23.32
C ARG A 328 19.56 -4.93 23.41
N GLY A 329 18.56 -4.08 23.64
CA GLY A 329 18.81 -2.67 23.98
C GLY A 329 17.63 -1.73 23.87
N HIS A 330 16.56 -2.11 23.17
CA HIS A 330 15.28 -1.40 23.25
C HIS A 330 14.59 -1.67 24.59
N THR A 331 13.86 -0.67 25.11
CA THR A 331 13.16 -0.78 26.40
C THR A 331 11.65 -0.90 26.26
N ASP A 332 11.13 -0.84 25.03
CA ASP A 332 9.71 -0.98 24.69
C ASP A 332 9.57 -1.64 23.31
N ALA A 333 8.35 -1.88 22.85
CA ALA A 333 7.99 -2.54 21.60
C ALA A 333 8.87 -2.12 20.41
N VAL A 334 9.40 -3.10 19.68
CA VAL A 334 10.09 -2.88 18.40
C VAL A 334 9.03 -2.84 17.30
N CYS A 335 8.75 -1.64 16.79
CA CYS A 335 7.66 -1.40 15.85
C CYS A 335 8.03 -1.72 14.40
N ASP A 336 9.29 -1.55 14.04
CA ASP A 336 9.75 -1.67 12.66
C ASP A 336 11.25 -1.94 12.61
N VAL A 337 11.68 -2.68 11.59
CA VAL A 337 13.09 -2.83 11.24
C VAL A 337 13.28 -2.54 9.76
N SER A 338 14.51 -2.16 9.39
CA SER A 338 14.89 -2.02 8.00
C SER A 338 16.37 -2.31 7.83
N TRP A 339 16.71 -3.08 6.81
CA TRP A 339 18.10 -3.39 6.49
C TRP A 339 18.75 -2.29 5.66
N ARG A 340 20.00 -1.99 5.98
CA ARG A 340 20.86 -1.24 5.06
C ARG A 340 21.09 -2.08 3.80
N PRO A 341 21.21 -1.48 2.60
CA PRO A 341 21.37 -2.22 1.35
C PRO A 341 22.58 -3.19 1.29
N ASP A 342 23.57 -3.04 2.18
CA ASP A 342 24.75 -3.90 2.27
C ASP A 342 24.57 -5.13 3.17
N SER A 343 23.37 -5.35 3.73
CA SER A 343 23.04 -6.41 4.69
C SER A 343 23.84 -6.41 6.01
N ASN A 344 24.75 -5.45 6.22
CA ASN A 344 25.66 -5.45 7.37
C ASN A 344 25.13 -4.65 8.56
N VAL A 345 24.10 -3.83 8.34
CA VAL A 345 23.50 -2.98 9.37
C VAL A 345 21.97 -3.11 9.35
N LEU A 346 21.40 -3.35 10.52
CA LEU A 346 19.96 -3.33 10.75
C LEU A 346 19.60 -2.05 11.51
N ALA A 347 18.60 -1.31 11.03
CA ALA A 347 17.94 -0.26 11.81
C ALA A 347 16.69 -0.81 12.50
N SER A 348 16.43 -0.40 13.73
CA SER A 348 15.19 -0.72 14.46
C SER A 348 14.57 0.53 15.05
N ALA A 349 13.25 0.66 14.93
CA ALA A 349 12.42 1.70 15.56
C ALA A 349 11.59 1.12 16.70
N SER A 350 11.48 1.85 17.81
CA SER A 350 10.77 1.39 19.00
C SER A 350 9.84 2.44 19.62
N LYS A 351 8.83 1.96 20.34
CA LYS A 351 7.99 2.78 21.23
C LYS A 351 8.76 3.46 22.35
N ASP A 352 10.00 3.07 22.63
CA ASP A 352 10.90 3.83 23.52
C ASP A 352 11.32 5.20 22.95
N GLY A 353 10.90 5.51 21.72
CA GLY A 353 11.15 6.76 21.01
C GLY A 353 12.48 6.79 20.27
N SER A 354 13.29 5.73 20.41
CA SER A 354 14.60 5.64 19.79
C SER A 354 14.59 4.87 18.48
N VAL A 355 15.58 5.21 17.64
CA VAL A 355 16.06 4.34 16.57
C VAL A 355 17.46 3.88 16.93
N LYS A 356 17.75 2.61 16.66
CA LYS A 356 19.05 1.98 16.91
C LYS A 356 19.58 1.36 15.63
N LEU A 357 20.91 1.39 15.47
CA LEU A 357 21.61 0.67 14.42
C LEU A 357 22.45 -0.44 15.04
N TRP A 358 22.41 -1.60 14.40
CA TRP A 358 23.06 -2.82 14.84
C TRP A 358 23.97 -3.32 13.74
N GLU A 359 25.22 -3.66 14.06
CA GLU A 359 26.09 -4.39 13.13
C GLU A 359 25.85 -5.89 13.25
N MET A 360 26.02 -6.63 12.15
CA MET A 360 25.57 -8.02 12.04
C MET A 360 26.65 -9.07 12.30
N VAL A 361 27.89 -8.69 12.58
CA VAL A 361 28.96 -9.65 12.86
C VAL A 361 28.89 -10.13 14.31
N GLU A 362 28.72 -9.20 15.26
CA GLU A 362 28.62 -9.50 16.70
C GLU A 362 27.30 -9.04 17.33
N GLY A 363 26.41 -8.41 16.56
CA GLY A 363 25.14 -7.88 17.06
C GLY A 363 25.28 -6.62 17.91
N LYS A 364 26.39 -5.88 17.77
CA LYS A 364 26.62 -4.68 18.59
C LYS A 364 25.74 -3.51 18.14
N GLN A 365 25.19 -2.80 19.12
CA GLN A 365 24.56 -1.52 18.88
C GLN A 365 25.62 -0.47 18.53
N ILE A 366 25.72 -0.09 17.26
CA ILE A 366 26.70 0.92 16.78
C ILE A 366 26.18 2.35 16.96
N LYS A 367 24.86 2.55 17.04
CA LYS A 367 24.25 3.87 17.22
C LYS A 367 22.87 3.77 17.91
N SER A 368 22.51 4.81 18.66
CA SER A 368 21.16 5.03 19.17
C SER A 368 20.88 6.53 19.28
N TRP A 369 19.67 6.97 18.92
CA TRP A 369 19.22 8.35 19.10
C TRP A 369 17.71 8.40 19.33
N GLY A 370 17.23 9.46 19.99
CA GLY A 370 15.80 9.74 20.10
C GLY A 370 15.28 10.29 18.78
N ALA A 371 14.50 9.48 18.06
CA ALA A 371 13.94 9.85 16.77
C ALA A 371 12.61 10.58 16.92
N HIS A 372 11.72 10.07 17.77
CA HIS A 372 10.36 10.60 17.94
C HIS A 372 9.94 10.55 19.41
N GLY A 373 9.46 11.67 19.94
CA GLY A 373 8.90 11.73 21.30
C GLY A 373 7.63 10.89 21.39
N GLY A 374 7.54 10.01 22.40
CA GLY A 374 6.38 9.12 22.61
C GLY A 374 6.41 7.80 21.83
N GLY A 375 7.33 7.63 20.88
CA GLY A 375 7.53 6.37 20.16
C GLY A 375 7.83 6.55 18.67
N ALA A 376 8.77 5.75 18.15
CA ALA A 376 9.02 5.59 16.73
C ALA A 376 8.19 4.41 16.19
N ASN A 377 7.36 4.68 15.19
CA ASN A 377 6.43 3.72 14.59
C ASN A 377 7.01 3.04 13.35
N SER A 378 7.92 3.72 12.64
CA SER A 378 8.52 3.19 11.42
C SER A 378 9.94 3.66 11.23
N VAL A 379 10.73 2.81 10.56
CA VAL A 379 12.06 3.12 10.03
C VAL A 379 12.22 2.47 8.68
N ALA A 380 12.78 3.19 7.70
CA ALA A 380 13.11 2.63 6.40
C ALA A 380 14.43 3.20 5.87
N TYR A 381 15.32 2.32 5.42
CA TYR A 381 16.50 2.69 4.64
C TYR A 381 16.13 3.00 3.19
N THR A 382 16.86 3.93 2.59
CA THR A 382 16.91 4.09 1.13
C THR A 382 18.11 3.36 0.54
N GLN A 383 18.10 3.15 -0.78
CA GLN A 383 19.21 2.54 -1.51
C GLN A 383 20.54 3.31 -1.37
N ASP A 384 20.49 4.63 -1.10
CA ASP A 384 21.69 5.43 -0.84
C ASP A 384 22.15 5.42 0.63
N GLY A 385 21.46 4.68 1.49
CA GLY A 385 21.78 4.52 2.90
C GLY A 385 21.23 5.62 3.83
N ARG A 386 20.49 6.61 3.32
CA ARG A 386 19.68 7.51 4.18
C ARG A 386 18.56 6.74 4.89
N ILE A 387 17.98 7.36 5.92
CA ILE A 387 16.91 6.78 6.73
C ILE A 387 15.73 7.75 6.79
N VAL A 388 14.50 7.21 6.74
CA VAL A 388 13.27 7.92 7.07
C VAL A 388 12.57 7.24 8.24
N THR A 389 11.96 8.02 9.13
CA THR A 389 11.22 7.55 10.31
C THR A 389 9.89 8.26 10.45
N ALA A 390 8.92 7.61 11.08
CA ALA A 390 7.63 8.18 11.46
C ALA A 390 7.32 7.84 12.92
N GLY A 391 6.57 8.68 13.64
CA GLY A 391 6.27 8.41 15.05
C GLY A 391 5.12 9.18 15.68
N GLU A 392 5.00 8.99 16.99
CA GLU A 392 3.94 9.52 17.86
C GLU A 392 3.96 11.05 18.00
N ASP A 393 5.09 11.68 17.69
CA ASP A 393 5.22 13.14 17.63
C ASP A 393 4.51 13.77 16.42
N LYS A 394 3.77 12.97 15.63
CA LYS A 394 2.97 13.37 14.46
C LYS A 394 3.83 13.93 13.32
N THR A 395 5.10 13.54 13.29
CA THR A 395 6.04 13.96 12.25
C THR A 395 6.68 12.78 11.55
N VAL A 396 7.17 13.05 10.35
CA VAL A 396 8.13 12.22 9.63
C VAL A 396 9.48 12.91 9.71
N LYS A 397 10.56 12.14 9.88
CA LYS A 397 11.93 12.68 9.97
C LYS A 397 12.86 11.92 9.04
N THR A 398 13.88 12.61 8.56
CA THR A 398 14.94 12.00 7.73
C THR A 398 16.29 12.18 8.38
N TRP A 399 17.16 11.21 8.14
CA TRP A 399 18.46 11.08 8.75
C TRP A 399 19.47 10.63 7.69
N ASP A 400 20.75 10.95 7.90
CA ASP A 400 21.81 10.27 7.17
C ASP A 400 21.97 8.82 7.64
N GLY A 401 22.82 8.04 6.98
CA GLY A 401 23.05 6.64 7.33
C GLY A 401 23.70 6.41 8.70
N ASN A 402 24.17 7.46 9.37
CA ASN A 402 24.76 7.42 10.71
C ASN A 402 23.79 7.93 11.79
N GLY A 403 22.54 8.25 11.41
CA GLY A 403 21.50 8.74 12.31
C GLY A 403 21.60 10.24 12.64
N ALA A 404 22.31 11.04 11.84
CA ALA A 404 22.30 12.50 12.00
C ALA A 404 21.04 13.10 11.36
N ALA A 405 20.30 13.89 12.12
CA ALA A 405 19.05 14.51 11.68
C ALA A 405 19.27 15.41 10.46
N GLN A 406 18.44 15.24 9.43
CA GLN A 406 18.45 16.06 8.21
C GLN A 406 17.24 16.99 8.16
N ARG A 407 16.03 16.45 8.32
CA ARG A 407 14.79 17.22 8.17
C ARG A 407 13.63 16.62 8.96
N THR A 408 12.70 17.47 9.38
CA THR A 408 11.40 17.10 9.95
C THR A 408 10.28 17.59 9.03
N PHE A 409 9.30 16.73 8.77
CA PHE A 409 8.10 16.98 7.99
C PHE A 409 6.89 16.83 8.91
N GLY A 410 6.10 17.89 9.05
CA GLY A 410 4.93 17.92 9.95
C GLY A 410 3.61 18.05 9.19
N GLY A 411 2.56 18.45 9.93
CA GLY A 411 1.23 18.71 9.36
C GLY A 411 0.23 17.56 9.55
N PHE A 412 0.61 16.47 10.22
CA PHE A 412 -0.36 15.45 10.63
C PHE A 412 -1.10 15.85 11.91
N ALA A 413 -2.40 15.54 11.95
CA ALA A 413 -3.24 15.76 13.13
C ALA A 413 -3.09 14.61 14.14
N GLU A 414 -2.69 13.42 13.69
CA GLU A 414 -2.52 12.21 14.49
C GLU A 414 -1.13 11.59 14.28
N PRO A 415 -0.72 10.59 15.08
CA PRO A 415 0.56 9.90 14.93
C PRO A 415 0.86 9.48 13.50
N ALA A 416 2.10 9.74 13.07
CA ALA A 416 2.59 9.26 11.78
C ALA A 416 2.91 7.77 11.91
N MET A 417 2.34 6.97 11.01
CA MET A 417 2.34 5.51 11.12
C MET A 417 3.47 4.88 10.30
N LYS A 418 3.60 5.29 9.04
CA LYS A 418 4.60 4.77 8.10
C LYS A 418 5.13 5.90 7.24
N ALA A 419 6.40 5.81 6.87
CA ALA A 419 7.03 6.72 5.93
C ALA A 419 8.08 6.02 5.07
N VAL A 420 8.20 6.45 3.83
CA VAL A 420 9.15 5.91 2.84
C VAL A 420 9.72 7.04 1.98
N PHE A 421 10.88 6.79 1.38
CA PHE A 421 11.38 7.59 0.27
C PHE A 421 10.82 7.08 -1.07
N SER A 422 10.71 7.96 -2.07
CA SER A 422 10.55 7.53 -3.47
C SER A 422 11.78 6.77 -3.96
N HIS A 423 11.64 6.01 -5.04
CA HIS A 423 12.72 5.22 -5.67
C HIS A 423 14.02 6.00 -5.92
N ASP A 424 13.93 7.30 -6.23
CA ASP A 424 15.06 8.19 -6.49
C ASP A 424 15.52 8.97 -5.24
N GLY A 425 14.86 8.77 -4.10
CA GLY A 425 15.16 9.43 -2.84
C GLY A 425 14.89 10.93 -2.82
N LYS A 426 14.17 11.48 -3.81
CA LYS A 426 13.85 12.92 -3.91
C LYS A 426 12.55 13.30 -3.22
N ARG A 427 11.71 12.32 -2.90
CA ARG A 427 10.44 12.55 -2.19
C ARG A 427 10.36 11.72 -0.94
N VAL A 428 9.69 12.28 0.05
CA VAL A 428 9.31 11.61 1.30
C VAL A 428 7.80 11.49 1.31
N ILE A 429 7.29 10.31 1.60
CA ILE A 429 5.86 10.03 1.66
C ILE A 429 5.56 9.51 3.05
N GLY A 430 4.59 10.11 3.73
CA GLY A 430 4.17 9.72 5.08
C GLY A 430 2.66 9.55 5.17
N GLY A 431 2.21 8.65 6.04
CA GLY A 431 0.80 8.44 6.33
C GLY A 431 0.50 8.46 7.83
N ASP A 432 -0.66 8.97 8.22
CA ASP A 432 -1.10 9.04 9.61
C ASP A 432 -2.26 8.09 9.96
N TRP A 433 -2.64 8.09 11.24
CA TRP A 433 -3.74 7.28 11.77
C TRP A 433 -5.14 7.68 11.23
N LEU A 434 -5.31 8.90 10.71
CA LEU A 434 -6.58 9.35 10.12
C LEU A 434 -6.66 9.09 8.61
N GLY A 435 -5.67 8.41 8.02
CA GLY A 435 -5.68 8.11 6.60
C GLY A 435 -5.13 9.22 5.72
N GLN A 436 -4.57 10.28 6.31
CA GLN A 436 -3.91 11.34 5.55
C GLN A 436 -2.57 10.83 5.06
N VAL A 437 -2.34 10.88 3.73
CA VAL A 437 -1.02 10.66 3.13
C VAL A 437 -0.52 11.98 2.55
N ARG A 438 0.70 12.37 2.92
CA ARG A 438 1.36 13.59 2.42
C ARG A 438 2.65 13.22 1.69
N VAL A 439 2.97 14.01 0.68
CA VAL A 439 4.18 13.87 -0.15
C VAL A 439 4.96 15.17 -0.06
N TRP A 440 6.25 15.07 0.26
CA TRP A 440 7.16 16.22 0.32
C TRP A 440 8.36 16.00 -0.59
N GLN A 441 8.93 17.11 -1.05
CA GLN A 441 10.27 17.14 -1.61
C GLN A 441 11.29 16.95 -0.47
N SER A 442 12.24 16.03 -0.64
CA SER A 442 13.18 15.65 0.42
C SER A 442 14.19 16.76 0.73
N GLU A 443 14.62 17.50 -0.29
CA GLU A 443 15.72 18.47 -0.18
C GLU A 443 15.33 19.73 0.60
N ASP A 444 14.18 20.32 0.30
CA ASP A 444 13.73 21.60 0.87
C ASP A 444 12.52 21.47 1.83
N GLY A 445 11.83 20.33 1.80
CA GLY A 445 10.63 20.09 2.62
C GLY A 445 9.33 20.63 2.03
N ALA A 446 9.33 21.08 0.76
CA ALA A 446 8.13 21.58 0.11
C ALA A 446 7.06 20.48 0.00
N GLU A 447 5.83 20.77 0.40
CA GLU A 447 4.71 19.84 0.25
C GLU A 447 4.26 19.80 -1.22
N LEU A 448 4.25 18.60 -1.79
CA LEU A 448 3.90 18.31 -3.19
C LEU A 448 2.46 17.81 -3.35
N GLY A 449 1.72 17.67 -2.25
CA GLY A 449 0.33 17.22 -2.22
C GLY A 449 0.14 15.97 -1.37
N GLY A 450 -0.99 15.28 -1.58
CA GLY A 450 -1.35 14.07 -0.86
C GLY A 450 -1.82 12.96 -1.77
N LEU A 451 -1.82 11.75 -1.22
CA LEU A 451 -2.33 10.54 -1.87
C LEU A 451 -3.54 10.02 -1.08
N ALA A 452 -4.37 9.17 -1.69
CA ALA A 452 -5.54 8.61 -1.02
C ALA A 452 -5.45 7.08 -0.94
N ALA A 453 -5.40 6.53 0.27
CA ALA A 453 -5.54 5.08 0.47
C ALA A 453 -6.91 4.55 -0.02
N ASN A 454 -7.93 5.41 0.03
CA ASN A 454 -9.27 5.17 -0.51
C ASN A 454 -9.59 6.19 -1.63
N PRO A 455 -9.22 5.92 -2.89
CA PRO A 455 -9.48 6.81 -4.02
C PRO A 455 -10.99 6.96 -4.30
N PRO A 456 -11.41 8.06 -4.97
CA PRO A 456 -12.80 8.27 -5.30
C PRO A 456 -13.35 7.21 -6.26
N THR A 457 -14.65 6.96 -6.20
CA THR A 457 -15.34 6.10 -7.18
C THR A 457 -15.42 6.78 -8.56
N LEU A 458 -15.66 6.02 -9.63
CA LEU A 458 -15.87 6.61 -10.97
C LEU A 458 -17.01 7.63 -10.98
N LYS A 459 -18.08 7.39 -10.23
CA LYS A 459 -19.21 8.31 -10.14
C LYS A 459 -18.76 9.67 -9.59
N MET A 460 -18.01 9.66 -8.49
CA MET A 460 -17.47 10.87 -7.89
C MET A 460 -16.48 11.58 -8.81
N HIS A 461 -15.63 10.82 -9.52
CA HIS A 461 -14.75 11.38 -10.53
C HIS A 461 -15.54 12.04 -11.66
N ALA A 462 -16.56 11.37 -12.21
CA ALA A 462 -17.39 11.91 -13.27
C ALA A 462 -18.11 13.20 -12.84
N GLU A 463 -18.68 13.23 -11.63
CA GLU A 463 -19.32 14.41 -11.05
C GLU A 463 -18.33 15.56 -10.87
N SER A 464 -17.13 15.29 -10.34
CA SER A 464 -16.07 16.28 -10.17
C SER A 464 -15.56 16.82 -11.51
N THR A 465 -15.34 15.95 -12.49
CA THR A 465 -14.92 16.35 -13.84
C THR A 465 -16.00 17.17 -14.55
N ALA A 466 -17.28 16.81 -14.40
CA ALA A 466 -18.38 17.60 -14.95
C ALA A 466 -18.46 19.00 -14.33
N ALA A 467 -18.28 19.10 -13.01
CA ALA A 467 -18.22 20.39 -12.31
C ALA A 467 -17.02 21.23 -12.77
N ALA A 468 -15.84 20.61 -12.89
CA ALA A 468 -14.63 21.28 -13.37
C ALA A 468 -14.76 21.74 -14.83
N ALA A 469 -15.35 20.92 -15.71
CA ALA A 469 -15.62 21.29 -17.09
C ALA A 469 -16.59 22.48 -17.18
N THR A 470 -17.64 22.49 -16.36
CA THR A 470 -18.59 23.61 -16.28
C THR A 470 -17.89 24.90 -15.84
N ALA A 471 -17.04 24.82 -14.82
CA ALA A 471 -16.25 25.96 -14.36
C ALA A 471 -15.25 26.45 -15.42
N ALA A 472 -14.60 25.54 -16.15
CA ALA A 472 -13.66 25.88 -17.21
C ALA A 472 -14.35 26.56 -18.40
N VAL A 473 -15.56 26.12 -18.77
CA VAL A 473 -16.38 26.79 -19.79
C VAL A 473 -16.72 28.21 -19.36
N ALA A 474 -17.20 28.41 -18.13
CA ALA A 474 -17.51 29.74 -17.61
C ALA A 474 -16.26 30.66 -17.57
N ALA A 475 -15.10 30.11 -17.18
CA ALA A 475 -13.84 30.85 -17.19
C ALA A 475 -13.40 31.23 -18.62
N ALA A 476 -13.56 30.32 -19.59
CA ALA A 476 -13.23 30.57 -20.99
C ALA A 476 -14.16 31.61 -21.62
N GLU A 477 -15.46 31.60 -21.31
CA GLU A 477 -16.42 32.62 -21.74
C GLU A 477 -16.05 33.99 -21.18
N LYS A 478 -15.69 34.07 -19.89
CA LYS A 478 -15.20 35.30 -19.28
C LYS A 478 -13.92 35.80 -19.95
N ALA A 479 -12.93 34.92 -20.15
CA ALA A 479 -11.68 35.29 -20.82
C ALA A 479 -11.89 35.78 -22.25
N ARG A 480 -12.86 35.22 -22.99
CA ARG A 480 -13.25 35.70 -24.33
C ARG A 480 -13.89 37.09 -24.26
N ALA A 481 -14.76 37.35 -23.29
CA ALA A 481 -15.35 38.67 -23.08
C ALA A 481 -14.29 39.72 -22.73
N ASP A 482 -13.36 39.38 -21.83
CA ASP A 482 -12.24 40.23 -21.43
C ASP A 482 -11.29 40.53 -22.61
N LEU A 483 -10.98 39.52 -23.43
CA LEU A 483 -10.19 39.70 -24.65
C LEU A 483 -10.90 40.64 -25.65
N ALA A 484 -12.19 40.45 -25.89
CA ALA A 484 -12.97 41.32 -26.78
C ALA A 484 -13.01 42.77 -26.28
N ALA A 485 -13.12 42.98 -24.96
CA ALA A 485 -13.04 44.31 -24.35
C ALA A 485 -11.65 44.93 -24.54
N ALA A 486 -10.58 44.16 -24.31
CA ALA A 486 -9.21 44.61 -24.50
C ALA A 486 -8.90 44.97 -25.97
N GLU A 487 -9.38 44.18 -26.93
CA GLU A 487 -9.27 44.47 -28.37
C GLU A 487 -9.97 45.77 -28.75
N ASN A 488 -11.15 46.04 -28.19
CA ASN A 488 -11.85 47.30 -28.42
C ASN A 488 -11.07 48.49 -27.87
N VAL A 489 -10.51 48.38 -26.66
CA VAL A 489 -9.64 49.41 -26.09
C VAL A 489 -8.39 49.61 -26.94
N ALA A 490 -7.77 48.54 -27.43
CA ALA A 490 -6.61 48.61 -28.31
C ALA A 490 -6.93 49.34 -29.62
N LYS A 491 -8.06 49.03 -30.28
CA LYS A 491 -8.54 49.73 -31.48
C LYS A 491 -8.77 51.23 -31.23
N GLN A 492 -9.37 51.59 -30.10
CA GLN A 492 -9.57 53.00 -29.73
C GLN A 492 -8.23 53.73 -29.53
N LYS A 493 -7.28 53.10 -28.84
CA LYS A 493 -5.94 53.67 -28.64
C LYS A 493 -5.18 53.80 -29.96
N GLN A 494 -5.28 52.82 -30.85
CA GLN A 494 -4.65 52.87 -32.17
C GLN A 494 -5.22 54.00 -33.03
N ALA A 495 -6.54 54.17 -33.07
CA ALA A 495 -7.19 55.29 -33.74
C ALA A 495 -6.76 56.65 -33.15
N ALA A 496 -6.60 56.74 -31.82
CA ALA A 496 -6.12 57.94 -31.16
C ALA A 496 -4.65 58.26 -31.51
N VAL A 497 -3.79 57.24 -31.61
CA VAL A 497 -2.39 57.39 -32.07
C VAL A 497 -2.36 57.87 -33.51
N GLU A 498 -3.12 57.25 -34.42
CA GLU A 498 -3.19 57.66 -35.83
C GLU A 498 -3.65 59.12 -35.98
N ALA A 499 -4.67 59.54 -35.21
CA ALA A 499 -5.13 60.93 -35.19
C ALA A 499 -4.07 61.89 -34.63
N ALA A 500 -3.34 61.50 -33.58
CA ALA A 500 -2.25 62.30 -33.02
C ALA A 500 -1.07 62.42 -33.99
N THR A 501 -0.72 61.34 -34.68
CA THR A 501 0.32 61.34 -35.73
C THR A 501 -0.07 62.27 -36.88
N ALA A 502 -1.32 62.22 -37.36
CA ALA A 502 -1.80 63.11 -38.41
C ALA A 502 -1.71 64.60 -38.01
N LYS A 503 -2.08 64.93 -36.75
CA LYS A 503 -1.93 66.29 -36.21
C LYS A 503 -0.46 66.72 -36.13
N LEU A 504 0.43 65.83 -35.68
CA LEU A 504 1.86 66.10 -35.60
C LEU A 504 2.46 66.36 -36.99
N THR A 505 2.09 65.55 -37.98
CA THR A 505 2.52 65.75 -39.37
C THR A 505 2.06 67.11 -39.89
N ALA A 506 0.78 67.47 -39.70
CA ALA A 506 0.25 68.76 -40.12
C ALA A 506 0.95 69.94 -39.43
N ALA A 507 1.21 69.84 -38.12
CA ALA A 507 1.94 70.85 -37.36
C ALA A 507 3.38 71.02 -37.84
N ASN A 508 4.07 69.91 -38.15
CA ASN A 508 5.42 69.94 -38.72
C ASN A 508 5.44 70.61 -40.10
N THR A 509 4.47 70.30 -40.97
CA THR A 509 4.35 70.96 -42.27
C THR A 509 4.10 72.47 -42.12
N ALA A 510 3.21 72.88 -41.22
CA ALA A 510 2.96 74.30 -40.95
C ALA A 510 4.19 75.01 -40.38
N ALA A 511 4.94 74.37 -39.48
CA ALA A 511 6.19 74.90 -38.94
C ALA A 511 7.26 75.08 -40.03
N GLN A 512 7.38 74.11 -40.95
CA GLN A 512 8.29 74.22 -42.09
C GLN A 512 7.91 75.36 -43.05
N GLN A 513 6.61 75.56 -43.29
CA GLN A 513 6.11 76.68 -44.09
C GLN A 513 6.39 78.02 -43.43
N ALA A 514 6.08 78.16 -42.14
CA ALA A 514 6.34 79.39 -41.38
C ALA A 514 7.84 79.71 -41.31
N GLU A 515 8.69 78.70 -41.16
CA GLU A 515 10.14 78.88 -41.19
C GLU A 515 10.62 79.33 -42.59
N ALA A 516 10.09 78.74 -43.66
CA ALA A 516 10.40 79.16 -45.03
C ALA A 516 9.95 80.61 -45.31
N GLU A 517 8.76 80.99 -44.83
CA GLU A 517 8.26 82.36 -44.90
C GLU A 517 9.13 83.34 -44.11
N ARG A 518 9.57 82.96 -42.90
CA ARG A 518 10.51 83.75 -42.09
C ARG A 518 11.83 83.95 -42.80
N VAL A 519 12.45 82.89 -43.33
CA VAL A 519 13.71 82.96 -44.08
C VAL A 519 13.55 83.85 -45.32
N ALA A 520 12.42 83.74 -46.03
CA ALA A 520 12.12 84.59 -47.17
C ALA A 520 11.95 86.06 -46.77
N ALA A 521 11.28 86.34 -45.65
CA ALA A 521 11.12 87.69 -45.11
C ALA A 521 12.46 88.31 -44.66
N ASP A 522 13.31 87.54 -43.98
CA ASP A 522 14.66 87.97 -43.57
C ASP A 522 15.55 88.26 -44.79
N ALA A 523 15.48 87.45 -45.84
CA ALA A 523 16.19 87.70 -47.10
C ALA A 523 15.71 88.98 -47.79
N LYS A 524 14.40 89.23 -47.79
CA LYS A 524 13.79 90.45 -48.35
C LYS A 524 14.19 91.69 -47.54
N ALA A 525 14.19 91.59 -46.21
CA ALA A 525 14.64 92.65 -45.31
C ALA A 525 16.13 92.99 -45.53
N LYS A 526 17.00 91.98 -45.70
CA LYS A 526 18.41 92.18 -46.09
C LYS A 526 18.56 92.89 -47.44
N GLN A 527 17.84 92.47 -48.48
CA GLN A 527 17.85 93.16 -49.77
C GLN A 527 17.40 94.62 -49.65
N THR A 528 16.35 94.88 -48.86
CA THR A 528 15.82 96.23 -48.68
C THR A 528 16.82 97.12 -47.93
N ALA A 529 17.51 96.58 -46.92
CA ALA A 529 18.59 97.25 -46.21
C ALA A 529 19.80 97.55 -47.12
N GLU A 530 20.18 96.63 -48.01
CA GLU A 530 21.27 96.86 -49.00
C GLU A 530 20.91 97.91 -50.05
N THR A 531 19.61 98.11 -50.32
CA THR A 531 19.13 99.12 -51.29
C THR A 531 19.05 100.53 -50.67
N LEU A 532 18.96 100.64 -49.34
CA LEU A 532 18.93 101.91 -48.59
C LEU A 532 20.31 102.47 -48.24
N VAL A 533 21.39 101.71 -48.46
CA VAL A 533 22.79 102.08 -48.17
C VAL A 533 23.55 102.52 -49.45
N LYS A 534 22.90 102.50 -50.62
CA LYS A 534 23.37 103.13 -51.87
C LYS A 534 22.60 104.40 -52.14
#